data_AF-A0A942C9P0-F1
#
_entry.id   AF-A0A942C9P0-F1
#
_cell.length_a   1.000
_cell.length_b   1.000
_cell.length_c   1.000
_cell.angle_alpha   90.00
_cell.angle_beta   90.00
_cell.angle_gamma   90.00
#
_symmetry.space_group_name_H-M   'P 1'
#
loop_
_entity.id
_entity.type
_entity.pdbx_description
1 polymer ?
#
loop_
_entity_poly.entity_id
_entity_poly.type
_entity_poly.pdbx_seq_one_letter_code
_entity_poly.pdbx_strand_id
1 'polypeptide(L)'
;MAIKQIRRAIRNGQYQYTNHALEEMDADDLTEEDVRNSLLHGEVVSTLTDDPRGIRFVVQGNELFGARTMEVVCRFLPSSLLRIITVYVLEE
;
A
#
# COMPACT_ATOMS: atom_id res chain seq x y z
N MET A 1 -8.47 -1.58 -13.22
CA MET A 1 -7.32 -2.32 -13.79
C MET A 1 -6.09 -2.25 -12.87
N ALA A 2 -5.75 -1.08 -12.32
CA ALA A 2 -4.62 -0.89 -11.40
C ALA A 2 -4.58 -1.88 -10.23
N ILE A 3 -5.70 -2.09 -9.53
CA ILE A 3 -5.76 -3.04 -8.39
C ILE A 3 -5.36 -4.48 -8.77
N LYS A 4 -5.67 -4.93 -10.00
CA LYS A 4 -5.24 -6.28 -10.46
C LYS A 4 -3.72 -6.37 -10.59
N GLN A 5 -3.07 -5.29 -11.05
CA GLN A 5 -1.61 -5.23 -11.17
C GLN A 5 -0.95 -5.14 -9.79
N ILE A 6 -1.49 -4.32 -8.88
CA ILE A 6 -1.03 -4.22 -7.49
C ILE A 6 -1.07 -5.59 -6.83
N ARG A 7 -2.23 -6.27 -6.87
CA ARG A 7 -2.40 -7.62 -6.32
C ARG A 7 -1.43 -8.64 -6.93
N ARG A 8 -1.15 -8.54 -8.24
CA ARG A 8 -0.16 -9.41 -8.90
C ARG A 8 1.25 -9.15 -8.38
N ALA A 9 1.65 -7.88 -8.23
CA ALA A 9 2.97 -7.52 -7.71
C ALA A 9 3.15 -8.05 -6.28
N ILE A 10 2.15 -7.89 -5.41
CA ILE A 10 2.20 -8.41 -4.03
C ILE A 10 2.32 -9.94 -4.00
N ARG A 11 1.49 -10.67 -4.77
CA ARG A 11 1.58 -12.14 -4.84
C ARG A 11 2.93 -12.65 -5.33
N ASN A 12 3.57 -11.90 -6.23
CA ASN A 12 4.85 -12.27 -6.81
C ASN A 12 6.06 -11.79 -5.99
N GLY A 13 5.87 -11.11 -4.85
CA GLY A 13 6.98 -10.51 -4.10
C GLY A 13 7.67 -9.35 -4.82
N GLN A 14 7.00 -8.74 -5.82
CA GLN A 14 7.55 -7.68 -6.67
C GLN A 14 7.24 -6.30 -6.08
N TYR A 15 7.57 -6.09 -4.81
CA TYR A 15 7.38 -4.83 -4.12
C TYR A 15 8.53 -4.50 -3.18
N GLN A 16 8.60 -3.25 -2.76
CA GLN A 16 9.53 -2.79 -1.73
C GLN A 16 8.89 -1.68 -0.89
N TYR A 17 9.35 -1.55 0.34
CA TYR A 17 9.01 -0.44 1.23
C TYR A 17 10.03 0.68 1.11
N THR A 18 9.59 1.91 1.33
CA THR A 18 10.48 3.03 1.67
C THR A 18 10.76 3.05 3.17
N ASN A 19 11.86 3.65 3.61
CA ASN A 19 12.16 3.81 5.05
C ASN A 19 10.99 4.47 5.81
N HIS A 20 10.43 5.55 5.25
CA HIS A 20 9.25 6.19 5.81
C HIS A 20 8.06 5.24 5.97
N ALA A 21 7.83 4.31 5.04
CA ALA A 21 6.73 3.35 5.20
C ALA A 21 7.00 2.38 6.36
N LEU A 22 8.26 1.98 6.56
CA LEU A 22 8.65 1.12 7.68
C LEU A 22 8.53 1.85 9.02
N GLU A 23 8.89 3.14 9.06
CA GLU A 23 8.76 3.99 10.26
C GLU A 23 7.29 4.18 10.65
N GLU A 24 6.40 4.47 9.70
CA GLU A 24 4.95 4.60 9.98
C GLU A 24 4.33 3.25 10.37
N MET A 25 4.75 2.15 9.75
CA MET A 25 4.30 0.81 10.15
C MET A 25 4.67 0.49 11.60
N ASP A 26 5.89 0.83 12.02
CA ASP A 26 6.34 0.64 13.40
C ASP A 26 5.56 1.55 14.37
N ALA A 27 5.27 2.78 13.97
CA ALA A 27 4.50 3.73 14.79
C ALA A 27 3.03 3.32 14.99
N ASP A 28 2.40 2.70 13.99
CA ASP A 28 0.99 2.29 14.02
C ASP A 28 0.77 0.83 14.47
N ASP A 29 1.83 0.13 14.89
CA ASP A 29 1.83 -1.30 15.22
C ASP A 29 1.33 -2.19 14.05
N LEU A 30 1.73 -1.86 12.83
CA LEU A 30 1.33 -2.57 11.60
C LEU A 30 2.39 -3.56 11.14
N THR A 31 1.94 -4.78 10.83
CA THR A 31 2.83 -5.80 10.28
C THR A 31 2.88 -5.76 8.75
N GLU A 32 3.88 -6.42 8.16
CA GLU A 32 3.90 -6.65 6.72
C GLU A 32 2.67 -7.46 6.25
N GLU A 33 2.13 -8.35 7.08
CA GLU A 33 0.95 -9.13 6.76
C GLU A 33 -0.30 -8.26 6.66
N ASP A 34 -0.44 -7.23 7.50
CA ASP A 34 -1.53 -6.26 7.44
C ASP A 34 -1.50 -5.47 6.13
N VAL A 35 -0.32 -4.96 5.75
CA VAL A 35 -0.14 -4.23 4.49
C VAL A 35 -0.45 -5.13 3.29
N ARG A 36 0.04 -6.37 3.30
CA ARG A 36 -0.24 -7.35 2.24
C ARG A 36 -1.73 -7.68 2.18
N ASN A 37 -2.39 -7.87 3.32
CA ASN A 37 -3.83 -8.12 3.38
C ASN A 37 -4.61 -6.95 2.76
N SER A 38 -4.31 -5.72 3.19
CA SER A 38 -4.91 -4.50 2.66
C SER A 38 -4.73 -4.39 1.13
N LEU A 39 -3.52 -4.61 0.61
CA LEU A 39 -3.26 -4.55 -0.83
C LEU A 39 -3.89 -5.70 -1.63
N LEU A 40 -4.07 -6.88 -1.02
CA LEU A 40 -4.64 -8.07 -1.66
C LEU A 40 -6.16 -8.08 -1.69
N HIS A 41 -6.80 -7.52 -0.67
CA HIS A 41 -8.24 -7.63 -0.44
C HIS A 41 -8.96 -6.28 -0.46
N GLY A 42 -8.26 -5.18 -0.21
CA GLY A 42 -8.78 -3.82 -0.26
C GLY A 42 -9.04 -3.29 -1.67
N GLU A 43 -9.39 -2.01 -1.72
CA GLU A 43 -9.80 -1.30 -2.93
C GLU A 43 -9.03 -0.01 -3.16
N VAL A 44 -8.87 0.38 -4.42
CA VAL A 44 -8.25 1.67 -4.75
C VAL A 44 -9.29 2.76 -4.55
N VAL A 45 -9.16 3.54 -3.49
CA VAL A 45 -10.07 4.64 -3.14
C VAL A 45 -9.66 5.96 -3.80
N SER A 46 -8.38 6.12 -4.16
CA SER A 46 -7.89 7.31 -4.84
C SER A 46 -6.73 7.01 -5.81
N THR A 47 -6.64 7.80 -6.87
CA THR A 47 -5.55 7.78 -7.86
C THR A 47 -5.03 9.20 -8.02
N LEU A 48 -3.78 9.43 -7.59
CA LEU A 48 -3.15 10.75 -7.58
C LEU A 48 -2.20 10.88 -8.77
N THR A 49 -2.52 11.76 -9.73
CA THR A 49 -1.80 11.90 -11.01
C THR A 49 -0.79 13.05 -11.05
N ASP A 50 -0.86 13.99 -10.11
CA ASP A 50 -0.13 15.26 -10.18
C ASP A 50 1.30 15.20 -9.58
N ASP A 51 1.88 14.00 -9.51
CA ASP A 51 3.24 13.79 -9.04
C ASP A 51 4.16 13.49 -10.24
N PRO A 52 5.20 14.31 -10.50
CA PRO A 52 6.10 14.11 -11.65
C PRO A 52 6.88 12.80 -11.60
N ARG A 53 6.96 12.16 -10.43
CA ARG A 53 7.60 10.84 -10.24
C ARG A 53 6.66 9.68 -10.59
N GLY A 54 5.43 9.96 -11.07
CA GLY A 54 4.45 8.98 -11.51
C GLY A 54 3.21 8.88 -10.61
N ILE A 55 2.19 8.20 -11.14
CA ILE A 55 0.87 8.01 -10.50
C ILE A 55 1.02 7.26 -9.18
N ARG A 56 0.34 7.76 -8.14
CA ARG A 56 0.18 7.05 -6.87
C ARG A 56 -1.24 6.48 -6.76
N PHE A 57 -1.36 5.34 -6.12
CA PHE A 57 -2.62 4.71 -5.76
C PHE A 57 -2.74 4.70 -4.25
N VAL A 58 -3.91 5.09 -3.74
CA VAL A 58 -4.29 4.91 -2.34
C VAL A 58 -5.19 3.68 -2.29
N VAL A 59 -4.72 2.65 -1.59
CA VAL A 59 -5.47 1.42 -1.39
C VAL A 59 -5.96 1.39 0.04
N GLN A 60 -7.27 1.38 0.23
CA GLN A 60 -7.88 1.23 1.54
C GLN A 60 -8.22 -0.24 1.76
N GLY A 61 -7.89 -0.74 2.94
CA GLY A 61 -8.20 -2.09 3.38
C GLY A 61 -8.17 -2.18 4.90
N ASN A 62 -8.31 -3.40 5.41
CA ASN A 62 -8.29 -3.65 6.83
C ASN A 62 -6.99 -4.38 7.21
N GLU A 63 -6.63 -4.25 8.47
CA GLU A 63 -5.68 -5.15 9.12
C GLU A 63 -6.11 -6.61 8.97
N LEU A 64 -5.14 -7.52 9.06
CA LEU A 64 -5.40 -8.94 8.89
C LEU A 64 -6.19 -9.51 10.08
N PHE A 65 -5.79 -9.14 11.31
CA PHE A 65 -6.39 -9.63 12.54
C PHE A 65 -7.10 -8.56 13.37
N GLY A 66 -7.03 -7.29 12.94
CA GLY A 66 -7.65 -6.15 13.62
C GLY A 66 -8.94 -5.67 12.97
N ALA A 67 -9.56 -4.68 13.61
CA ALA A 67 -10.74 -3.98 13.09
C ALA A 67 -10.40 -2.62 12.47
N ARG A 68 -9.12 -2.22 12.51
CA ARG A 68 -8.70 -0.89 12.04
C ARG A 68 -8.68 -0.87 10.52
N THR A 69 -9.21 0.21 9.96
CA THR A 69 -9.08 0.51 8.53
C THR A 69 -7.77 1.25 8.33
N MET A 70 -7.07 0.96 7.24
CA MET A 70 -5.79 1.56 6.93
C MET A 70 -5.69 1.89 5.44
N GLU A 71 -4.86 2.87 5.12
CA GLU A 71 -4.53 3.21 3.75
C GLU A 71 -3.06 2.93 3.44
N VAL A 72 -2.83 2.36 2.26
CA VAL A 72 -1.51 2.10 1.71
C VAL A 72 -1.33 2.94 0.47
N VAL A 73 -0.35 3.85 0.50
CA VAL A 73 0.00 4.66 -0.67
C VAL A 73 1.16 4.00 -1.41
N CYS A 74 0.95 3.66 -2.67
CA CYS A 74 1.94 2.96 -3.49
C CYS A 74 2.04 3.51 -4.92
N ARG A 75 3.12 3.16 -5.62
CA ARG A 75 3.29 3.44 -7.05
C ARG A 75 4.08 2.34 -7.74
N PHE A 76 3.87 2.18 -9.04
CA PHE A 76 4.79 1.40 -9.87
C PHE A 76 5.99 2.24 -10.29
N LEU A 77 7.18 1.67 -10.17
CA LEU A 77 8.41 2.23 -10.73
C LEU A 77 8.53 1.85 -12.22
N PRO A 78 9.39 2.52 -13.00
CA PRO A 78 9.68 2.12 -14.38
C PRO A 78 10.13 0.64 -14.51
N SER A 79 10.72 0.06 -13.47
CA SER A 79 11.10 -1.35 -13.39
C SER A 79 9.93 -2.32 -13.18
N SER A 80 8.69 -1.84 -13.13
CA SER A 80 7.49 -2.60 -12.74
C SER A 80 7.44 -3.08 -11.29
N LEU A 81 8.42 -2.72 -10.46
CA LEU A 81 8.38 -2.95 -9.01
C LEU A 81 7.35 -2.02 -8.36
N LEU A 82 6.53 -2.55 -7.45
CA LEU A 82 5.60 -1.75 -6.66
C LEU A 82 6.32 -1.16 -5.44
N ARG A 83 6.45 0.16 -5.37
CA ARG A 83 6.98 0.84 -4.19
C ARG A 83 5.83 1.24 -3.27
N ILE A 84 5.84 0.73 -2.04
CA ILE A 84 4.99 1.15 -0.93
C ILE A 84 5.67 2.37 -0.30
N ILE A 85 4.98 3.51 -0.30
CA ILE A 85 5.53 4.84 0.01
C ILE A 85 5.26 5.23 1.45
N THR A 86 4.04 4.97 1.91
CA THR A 86 3.61 5.19 3.29
C THR A 86 2.39 4.30 3.54
N VAL A 87 2.15 4.02 4.81
CA VAL A 87 1.04 3.22 5.34
C VAL A 87 0.58 3.93 6.60
N TYR A 88 -0.72 4.08 6.79
CA TYR A 88 -1.26 4.65 8.03
C TYR A 88 -2.64 4.09 8.33
N VAL A 89 -2.96 4.00 9.62
CA VAL A 89 -4.31 3.70 10.10
C VAL A 89 -5.20 4.94 9.92
N LEU A 90 -6.45 4.72 9.51
CA LEU A 90 -7.50 5.73 9.58
C LEU A 90 -8.06 5.68 11.01
N GLU A 91 -7.47 6.43 11.93
CA GLU A 91 -8.06 6.64 13.26
C GLU A 91 -9.39 7.42 13.12
N GLU A 92 -10.37 7.11 13.99
CA GLU A 92 -11.55 7.95 14.23
C GLU A 92 -11.26 9.06 15.25
#